data_AF-A0A6P0CDU0-F1
#
_entry.id   AF-A0A6P0CDU0-F1
#
_cell.length_a   1.000
_cell.length_b   1.000
_cell.length_c   1.000
_cell.angle_alpha   90.00
_cell.angle_beta   90.00
_cell.angle_gamma   90.00
#
_symmetry.space_group_name_H-M   'P 1'
#
loop_
_entity.id
_entity.type
_entity.pdbx_description
1 polymer ?
#
loop_
_entity_poly.entity_id
_entity_poly.type
_entity_poly.pdbx_seq_one_letter_code
_entity_poly.pdbx_strand_id
1 'polypeptide(L)'
;MDDPDQGLGWVSPKIAIVLPGDGSVTVVDALTLTFAEDPVLGRILRDNDARFIVKWTLKDVRADTGRSFANFDYRASIAKSTGRIELTAGPRTFDSGLRSVGTCRKRTE
;
A
#
# COMPACT_ATOMS: atom_id res chain seq x y z
N MET A 1 10.78 13.43 17.55
CA MET A 1 11.34 12.09 17.78
C MET A 1 10.66 11.19 16.79
N ASP A 2 11.23 11.12 15.59
CA ASP A 2 10.82 10.20 14.54
C ASP A 2 11.44 8.85 14.87
N ASP A 3 10.62 7.95 15.38
CA ASP A 3 11.01 6.58 15.68
C ASP A 3 10.96 5.77 14.37
N PRO A 4 12.10 5.37 13.79
CA PRO A 4 12.11 4.56 12.56
C PRO A 4 11.45 3.19 12.74
N ASP A 5 11.26 2.70 13.98
CA ASP A 5 10.64 1.40 14.26
C ASP A 5 9.10 1.44 14.20
N GLN A 6 8.46 2.61 14.33
CA GLN A 6 7.02 2.73 14.03
C GLN A 6 6.72 2.52 12.53
N GLY A 7 7.75 2.67 11.69
CA GLY A 7 7.72 2.55 10.23
C GLY A 7 7.57 1.12 9.71
N LEU A 8 8.13 0.16 10.43
CA LEU A 8 8.47 -1.16 9.88
C LEU A 8 7.28 -2.13 9.82
N GLY A 9 6.27 -1.95 10.68
CA GLY A 9 5.12 -2.86 10.76
C GLY A 9 3.98 -2.54 9.77
N TRP A 10 3.87 -1.30 9.31
CA TRP A 10 2.73 -0.84 8.49
C TRP A 10 3.07 -0.68 7.01
N VAL A 11 4.28 -1.05 6.61
CA VAL A 11 4.67 -1.17 5.20
C VAL A 11 5.29 -2.55 5.02
N SER A 12 4.60 -3.42 4.29
CA SER A 12 5.12 -4.75 3.99
C SER A 12 6.39 -4.66 3.12
N PRO A 13 7.44 -5.45 3.41
CA PRO A 13 8.63 -5.54 2.57
C PRO A 13 8.35 -6.02 1.14
N LYS A 14 7.24 -6.76 0.96
CA LYS A 14 6.78 -7.29 -0.34
C LYS A 14 5.33 -6.92 -0.55
N ILE A 15 5.04 -6.34 -1.71
CA ILE A 15 3.70 -5.98 -2.14
C ILE A 15 3.53 -6.45 -3.58
N ALA A 16 2.44 -7.15 -3.84
CA ALA A 16 1.98 -7.46 -5.18
C ALA A 16 0.78 -6.57 -5.50
N ILE A 17 0.85 -5.90 -6.64
CA ILE A 17 -0.25 -5.12 -7.20
C ILE A 17 -0.64 -5.81 -8.50
N VAL A 18 -1.85 -6.36 -8.55
CA VAL A 18 -2.34 -7.19 -9.64
C VAL A 18 -3.33 -6.38 -10.46
N LEU A 19 -3.07 -6.33 -11.77
CA LEU A 19 -3.87 -5.62 -12.77
C LEU A 19 -4.32 -6.66 -13.81
N PRO A 20 -5.51 -7.27 -13.65
CA PRO A 20 -5.96 -8.33 -14.55
C PRO A 20 -6.42 -7.82 -15.93
N GLY A 21 -6.47 -6.50 -16.15
CA GLY A 21 -6.78 -5.88 -17.45
C GLY A 21 -8.24 -5.50 -17.66
N ASP A 22 -9.12 -5.80 -16.69
CA ASP A 22 -10.54 -5.40 -16.67
C ASP A 22 -10.77 -4.02 -16.03
N GLY A 23 -9.69 -3.29 -15.71
CA GLY A 23 -9.73 -2.01 -15.01
C GLY A 23 -9.81 -2.12 -13.48
N SER A 24 -9.86 -3.34 -12.92
CA SER A 24 -9.71 -3.58 -11.49
C SER A 24 -8.23 -3.59 -11.08
N VAL A 25 -8.00 -3.40 -9.78
CA VAL A 25 -6.69 -3.59 -9.17
C VAL A 25 -6.87 -4.24 -7.81
N THR A 26 -6.11 -5.31 -7.56
CA THR A 26 -6.02 -5.92 -6.24
C THR A 26 -4.62 -5.77 -5.69
N VAL A 27 -4.55 -5.58 -4.37
CA VAL A 27 -3.30 -5.43 -3.65
C VAL A 27 -3.19 -6.59 -2.67
N VAL A 28 -2.02 -7.23 -2.68
CA VAL A 28 -1.70 -8.36 -1.80
C VAL A 28 -0.37 -8.10 -1.14
N ASP A 29 -0.36 -8.07 0.18
CA ASP A 29 0.83 -8.02 1.00
C ASP A 29 0.60 -8.69 2.37
N ALA A 30 1.60 -8.69 3.25
CA ALA A 30 1.47 -9.33 4.55
C ALA A 30 0.35 -8.71 5.41
N LEU A 31 0.06 -7.41 5.25
CA LEU A 31 -0.94 -6.69 6.04
C LEU A 31 -2.35 -6.94 5.48
N THR A 32 -2.52 -6.97 4.16
CA THR A 32 -3.81 -7.36 3.57
C THR A 32 -4.18 -8.78 3.99
N LEU A 33 -3.23 -9.71 3.93
CA LEU A 33 -3.46 -11.10 4.33
C LEU A 33 -3.69 -11.26 5.84
N THR A 34 -3.10 -10.40 6.67
CA THR A 34 -3.28 -10.45 8.13
C THR A 34 -4.62 -9.86 8.56
N PHE A 35 -5.02 -8.72 7.99
CA PHE A 35 -6.18 -7.95 8.48
C PHE A 35 -7.45 -8.12 7.66
N ALA A 36 -7.33 -8.39 6.36
CA ALA A 36 -8.48 -8.59 5.48
C ALA A 36 -8.66 -10.07 5.09
N GLU A 37 -7.71 -10.95 5.45
CA GLU A 37 -7.68 -12.38 5.12
C GLU A 37 -7.68 -12.71 3.61
N ASP A 38 -7.77 -11.69 2.76
CA ASP A 38 -7.89 -11.77 1.31
C ASP A 38 -7.17 -10.59 0.61
N PRO A 39 -6.91 -10.69 -0.71
CA PRO A 39 -6.54 -9.55 -1.54
C PRO A 39 -7.51 -8.38 -1.40
N VAL A 40 -6.97 -7.17 -1.24
CA VAL A 40 -7.80 -5.97 -1.06
C VAL A 40 -7.98 -5.26 -2.39
N LEU A 41 -9.22 -4.88 -2.69
CA LEU A 41 -9.53 -4.05 -3.84
C LEU A 41 -8.92 -2.65 -3.67
N GLY A 42 -8.10 -2.27 -4.63
CA GLY A 42 -7.60 -0.92 -4.75
C GLY A 42 -8.46 -0.08 -5.68
N ARG A 43 -8.25 1.23 -5.62
CA ARG A 43 -8.78 2.21 -6.55
C ARG A 43 -7.63 2.87 -7.31
N ILE A 44 -7.66 2.73 -8.62
CA ILE A 44 -6.75 3.45 -9.52
C ILE A 44 -7.11 4.94 -9.46
N LEU A 45 -6.14 5.78 -9.10
CA LEU A 45 -6.26 7.24 -9.09
C LEU A 45 -5.68 7.86 -10.35
N ARG A 46 -4.66 7.22 -10.92
CA ARG A 46 -4.01 7.63 -12.17
C ARG A 46 -3.35 6.42 -12.80
N ASP A 47 -3.53 6.29 -14.09
CA ASP A 47 -2.75 5.35 -14.89
C ASP A 47 -2.41 6.01 -16.22
N ASN A 48 -1.15 6.38 -16.42
CA ASN A 48 -0.63 6.94 -17.66
C ASN A 48 0.79 6.44 -17.95
N ASP A 49 1.41 6.87 -19.04
CA ASP A 49 2.73 6.35 -19.44
C ASP A 49 3.84 6.60 -18.42
N ALA A 50 3.73 7.67 -17.63
CA ALA A 50 4.73 8.04 -16.64
C ALA A 50 4.52 7.36 -15.28
N ARG A 51 3.27 7.33 -14.79
CA ARG A 51 2.95 6.89 -13.43
C ARG A 51 1.66 6.07 -13.36
N PHE A 52 1.72 5.06 -12.51
CA PHE A 52 0.58 4.33 -12.01
C PHE A 52 0.38 4.67 -10.52
N ILE A 53 -0.81 5.11 -10.13
CA ILE A 53 -1.15 5.49 -8.76
C ILE A 53 -2.40 4.74 -8.33
N VAL A 54 -2.27 3.96 -7.25
CA VAL A 54 -3.36 3.20 -6.64
C VAL A 54 -3.46 3.55 -5.16
N LYS A 55 -4.70 3.53 -4.63
CA LYS A 55 -4.95 3.59 -3.19
C LYS A 55 -5.79 2.40 -2.74
N TRP A 56 -5.61 1.98 -1.50
CA TRP A 56 -6.47 1.00 -0.85
C TRP A 56 -6.59 1.34 0.64
N THR A 57 -7.55 0.71 1.32
CA THR A 57 -7.82 0.95 2.74
C THR A 57 -7.94 -0.40 3.43
N LEU A 58 -7.20 -0.57 4.51
CA LEU A 58 -7.45 -1.65 5.47
C LEU A 58 -8.40 -1.14 6.55
N LYS A 59 -9.38 -1.96 6.91
CA LYS A 59 -10.36 -1.64 7.95
C LYS A 59 -10.01 -2.37 9.23
N ASP A 60 -10.41 -1.77 10.35
CA ASP A 60 -10.36 -2.38 11.69
C ASP A 60 -8.98 -2.98 12.05
N VAL A 61 -7.90 -2.33 11.61
CA VAL A 61 -6.53 -2.79 11.86
C VAL A 61 -6.13 -2.49 13.30
N ARG A 62 -5.31 -3.35 13.87
CA ARG A 62 -4.82 -3.22 15.24
C ARG A 62 -3.30 -3.25 15.26
N ALA A 63 -2.72 -2.24 15.92
CA ALA A 63 -1.30 -2.17 16.23
C ALA A 63 -0.95 -3.10 17.39
N ASP A 64 0.30 -3.56 17.43
CA ASP A 64 0.84 -4.34 18.55
C ASP A 64 0.76 -3.60 19.89
N THR A 65 0.75 -2.26 19.86
CA THR A 65 0.52 -1.40 21.03
C THR A 65 -0.90 -1.50 21.60
N GLY A 66 -1.79 -2.26 20.95
CA GLY A 66 -3.20 -2.40 21.31
C GLY A 66 -4.10 -1.32 20.69
N ARG A 67 -3.54 -0.33 19.98
CA ARG A 67 -4.29 0.74 19.31
C ARG A 67 -4.99 0.21 18.06
N SER A 68 -6.28 0.50 17.92
CA SER A 68 -7.05 0.15 16.72
C SER A 68 -7.32 1.36 15.84
N PHE A 69 -7.38 1.14 14.53
CA PHE A 69 -7.73 2.14 13.54
C PHE A 69 -8.84 1.61 12.65
N ALA A 70 -9.98 2.31 12.62
CA ALA A 70 -11.12 1.93 11.78
C ALA A 70 -10.76 1.94 10.29
N ASN A 71 -9.87 2.84 9.86
CA ASN A 71 -9.39 2.94 8.48
C ASN A 71 -7.91 3.29 8.46
N PHE A 72 -7.11 2.46 7.80
CA PHE A 72 -5.71 2.69 7.51
C PHE A 72 -5.52 2.76 6.00
N ASP A 73 -5.21 3.95 5.51
CA ASP A 73 -5.17 4.26 4.09
C ASP A 73 -3.75 4.11 3.54
N TYR A 74 -3.67 3.54 2.35
CA TYR A 74 -2.44 3.33 1.61
C TYR A 74 -2.52 4.02 0.26
N ARG A 75 -1.39 4.54 -0.22
CA ARG A 75 -1.24 5.12 -1.55
C ARG A 75 0.13 4.75 -2.11
N ALA A 76 0.12 4.00 -3.20
CA ALA A 76 1.32 3.69 -3.98
C ALA A 76 1.37 4.57 -5.23
N SER A 77 2.52 5.19 -5.49
CA SER A 77 2.87 5.85 -6.75
C SER A 77 4.06 5.14 -7.37
N ILE A 78 3.86 4.52 -8.52
CA ILE A 78 4.87 3.75 -9.25
C ILE A 78 5.24 4.49 -10.52
N ALA A 79 6.52 4.80 -10.69
CA ALA A 79 7.07 5.29 -11.95
C ALA A 79 7.19 4.12 -12.93
N LYS A 80 6.47 4.16 -14.06
CA LYS A 80 6.42 3.02 -14.99
C LYS A 80 7.75 2.75 -15.70
N SER A 81 8.55 3.78 -15.92
CA SER A 81 9.85 3.67 -16.61
C SER A 81 10.91 2.96 -15.78
N THR A 82 10.92 3.18 -14.47
CA THR A 82 11.96 2.65 -13.56
C THR A 82 11.46 1.58 -12.61
N GLY A 83 10.14 1.45 -12.45
CA GLY A 83 9.51 0.64 -11.42
C GLY A 83 9.64 1.21 -10.01
N ARG A 84 10.23 2.41 -9.83
CA ARG A 84 10.36 3.04 -8.50
C ARG A 84 8.97 3.22 -7.90
N ILE A 85 8.77 2.71 -6.68
CA ILE A 85 7.54 2.86 -5.90
C ILE A 85 7.77 3.79 -4.72
N GLU A 86 6.82 4.70 -4.52
CA GLU A 86 6.67 5.51 -3.33
C GLU A 86 5.35 5.11 -2.67
N LEU A 87 5.43 4.53 -1.47
CA LEU A 87 4.27 4.12 -0.70
C LEU A 87 4.09 5.08 0.47
N THR A 88 2.87 5.58 0.65
CA THR A 88 2.44 6.27 1.86
C THR A 88 1.37 5.44 2.55
N ALA A 89 1.48 5.30 3.86
CA ALA A 89 0.56 4.49 4.66
C ALA A 89 0.26 5.22 5.97
N GLY A 90 -1.01 5.29 6.39
CA GLY A 90 -1.34 5.92 7.65
C GLY A 90 -2.83 5.86 7.98
N PRO A 91 -3.21 6.08 9.25
CA PRO A 91 -4.60 6.14 9.61
C PRO A 91 -5.22 7.41 9.04
N ARG A 92 -6.46 7.32 8.53
CA ARG A 92 -7.14 8.41 7.82
C ARG A 92 -7.18 9.74 8.58
N THR A 93 -7.17 9.69 9.91
CA THR A 93 -7.32 10.84 10.80
C THR A 93 -6.01 11.57 11.10
N PHE A 94 -4.88 11.17 10.50
CA PHE A 94 -3.57 11.75 10.77
C PHE A 94 -3.03 12.50 9.56
N ASP A 95 -2.51 13.71 9.80
CA ASP A 95 -1.90 14.57 8.76
C ASP A 95 -0.54 14.05 8.27
N SER A 96 0.11 13.18 9.05
CA SER A 96 1.35 12.52 8.68
C SER A 96 1.15 11.01 8.59
N GLY A 97 1.49 10.45 7.43
CA GLY A 97 1.58 9.01 7.21
C GLY A 97 3.04 8.58 7.08
N LEU A 98 3.29 7.31 7.36
CA LEU A 98 4.55 6.66 7.04
C LEU A 98 4.81 6.73 5.54
N ARG A 99 6.07 6.93 5.18
CA ARG A 99 6.52 6.91 3.78
C ARG A 99 7.62 5.87 3.63
N SER A 100 7.52 5.09 2.57
CA SER A 100 8.52 4.10 2.20
C SER A 100 8.77 4.14 0.70
N VAL A 101 9.97 3.74 0.30
CA VAL A 101 10.40 3.72 -1.10
C VAL A 101 10.94 2.35 -1.44
N GLY A 102 10.74 1.94 -2.68
CA GLY A 102 11.22 0.65 -3.16
C GLY A 102 11.27 0.61 -4.68
N THR A 103 11.42 -0.59 -5.22
CA THR A 103 11.36 -0.84 -6.66
C THR A 103 10.46 -2.04 -6.94
N CYS A 104 9.41 -1.81 -7.72
CA CYS A 104 8.58 -2.85 -8.29
C CYS A 104 9.21 -3.35 -9.58
N ARG A 105 9.08 -4.65 -9.84
CA ARG A 105 9.37 -5.24 -11.14
C ARG A 105 8.08 -5.85 -11.67
N LYS A 106 7.82 -5.69 -12.97
CA LYS A 106 6.75 -6.46 -13.60
C LYS A 106 7.11 -7.93 -13.50
N ARG A 107 6.17 -8.74 -13.02
CA ARG A 107 6.32 -10.19 -13.05
C ARG A 107 5.87 -10.65 -14.43
N THR A 108 6.82 -10.82 -15.33
CA THR A 108 6.61 -11.62 -16.55
C THR A 108 6.62 -13.09 -16.15
N GLU A 109 5.69 -13.85 -16.72
CA GLU A 109 5.65 -15.31 -16.63
C GLU A 109 6.94 -15.96 -17.16
#